data_AF-A0A1Z9BA49-F1
#
_entry.id   AF-A0A1Z9BA49-F1
#
_cell.length_a   1.000
_cell.length_b   1.000
_cell.length_c   1.000
_cell.angle_alpha   90.00
_cell.angle_beta   90.00
_cell.angle_gamma   90.00
#
_symmetry.space_group_name_H-M   'P 1'
#
loop_
_entity.id
_entity.type
_entity.pdbx_description
1 polymer ?
#
loop_
_entity_poly.entity_id
_entity_poly.type
_entity_poly.pdbx_seq_one_letter_code
_entity_poly.pdbx_strand_id
1 'polypeptide(L)' 'MLIAISAYPANWAKVFEDNFRTSYVDIDRLTKHDEIVFFWTLTDYGEKITYLLLVNIRLIV' A
#
# COMPACT_ATOMS: atom_id res chain seq x y z
N MET A 1 10.00 -23.84 -2.52
CA MET A 1 9.59 -22.60 -3.21
C MET A 1 10.36 -21.45 -2.58
N LEU A 2 11.45 -20.99 -3.18
CA LEU A 2 12.16 -19.79 -2.72
C LEU A 2 11.36 -18.57 -3.21
N ILE A 3 10.81 -17.78 -2.28
CA ILE A 3 10.23 -16.48 -2.60
C ILE A 3 11.36 -15.46 -2.49
N ALA A 4 11.91 -15.03 -3.61
CA ALA A 4 12.83 -13.90 -3.64
C ALA A 4 12.00 -12.61 -3.55
N ILE A 5 12.02 -11.96 -2.39
CA ILE A 5 11.43 -10.63 -2.23
C ILE A 5 12.51 -9.63 -2.64
N SER A 6 12.48 -9.17 -3.89
CA SER A 6 13.29 -8.01 -4.26
C SER A 6 12.66 -6.77 -3.65
N ALA A 7 13.33 -6.17 -2.67
CA ALA A 7 12.98 -4.86 -2.15
C ALA A 7 13.35 -3.81 -3.22
N TYR A 8 12.47 -3.60 -4.19
CA TYR A 8 12.56 -2.40 -5.02
C TYR A 8 12.23 -1.20 -4.11
N PRO A 9 13.00 -0.10 -4.19
CA PRO A 9 12.60 1.14 -3.55
C PRO A 9 11.23 1.53 -4.07
N ALA A 10 10.27 1.66 -3.16
CA ALA A 10 8.92 2.13 -3.45
C ALA A 10 8.75 3.50 -2.80
N ASN A 11 8.20 4.45 -3.55
CA ASN A 11 7.88 5.77 -3.02
C ASN A 11 6.48 5.74 -2.38
N TRP A 12 6.45 5.73 -1.05
CA TRP A 12 5.21 5.64 -0.28
C TRP A 12 4.69 7.03 0.08
N ALA A 13 3.57 7.42 -0.52
CA ALA A 13 2.87 8.64 -0.15
C ALA A 13 1.88 8.36 0.98
N LYS A 14 1.96 9.11 2.09
CA LYS A 14 0.94 9.05 3.16
C LYS A 14 -0.39 9.58 2.62
N VAL A 15 -1.45 8.79 2.70
CA VAL A 15 -2.79 9.17 2.22
C VAL A 15 -3.83 9.29 3.33
N PHE A 16 -3.57 8.67 4.47
CA PHE A 16 -4.49 8.68 5.61
C PHE A 16 -3.72 8.49 6.92
N GLU A 17 -4.14 9.17 7.98
CA GLU A 17 -3.59 9.03 9.32
C GLU A 17 -4.70 9.30 10.34
N ASP A 18 -4.87 8.38 11.29
CA ASP A 18 -5.69 8.55 12.47
C ASP A 18 -4.94 8.04 13.72
N ASN A 19 -5.60 8.07 14.88
CA ASN A 19 -5.00 7.64 16.15
C ASN A 19 -4.67 6.13 16.22
N PHE A 20 -5.11 5.33 15.25
CA PHE A 20 -4.98 3.87 15.22
C PHE A 20 -4.09 3.37 14.09
N ARG A 21 -4.03 4.10 12.98
CA ARG A 21 -3.29 3.68 11.80
C ARG A 21 -2.84 4.83 10.91
N THR A 22 -1.75 4.58 10.20
CA THR A 22 -1.30 5.39 9.08
C THR A 22 -1.32 4.53 7.82
N SER A 23 -1.92 5.02 6.74
CA SER A 23 -1.94 4.33 5.45
C SER A 23 -1.17 5.12 4.40
N TYR A 24 -0.44 4.38 3.58
CA TYR A 24 0.40 4.87 2.50
C TYR A 24 0.02 4.18 1.19
N VAL A 25 0.25 4.84 0.07
CA VAL A 25 0.09 4.31 -1.28
C VAL A 25 1.44 4.34 -1.99
N ASP A 26 1.78 3.25 -2.67
CA ASP A 26 2.94 3.20 -3.58
C ASP A 26 2.59 3.95 -4.86
N ILE A 27 3.10 5.18 -4.98
CA ILE A 27 2.75 6.05 -6.11
C ILE A 27 3.47 5.66 -7.40
N ASP A 28 4.62 4.99 -7.30
CA ASP A 28 5.40 4.58 -8.47
C ASP A 28 4.76 3.39 -9.20
N ARG A 29 3.88 2.65 -8.49
CA ARG A 29 3.19 1.46 -9.01
C ARG A 29 1.69 1.65 -9.24
N LEU A 30 1.23 2.89 -9.30
CA LEU A 30 -0.13 3.23 -9.73
C LEU A 30 -0.32 2.83 -11.19
N THR A 31 -1.26 1.93 -11.47
CA THR A 31 -1.61 1.54 -12.84
C THR A 31 -3.09 1.79 -13.09
N LYS A 32 -3.41 2.48 -14.20
CA LYS A 32 -4.79 2.71 -14.63
C LYS A 32 -5.10 1.84 -15.84
N HIS A 33 -6.18 1.06 -15.76
CA HIS A 33 -6.76 0.34 -16.89
C HIS A 33 -8.24 0.72 -16.97
N ASP A 34 -8.66 1.30 -18.10
CA ASP A 34 -9.99 1.87 -18.30
C ASP A 34 -10.37 2.88 -17.19
N GLU A 35 -11.47 2.66 -16.50
CA GLU A 35 -11.96 3.47 -15.37
C GLU A 35 -11.48 2.93 -14.01
N ILE A 36 -10.51 2.01 -14.02
CA ILE A 36 -10.05 1.31 -12.81
C ILE A 36 -8.60 1.68 -12.49
N VAL A 37 -8.34 2.02 -11.23
CA VAL A 37 -7.00 2.28 -10.71
C VAL A 37 -6.58 1.16 -9.76
N PHE A 38 -5.40 0.60 -10.02
CA PHE A 38 -4.75 -0.41 -9.21
C PHE A 38 -3.59 0.21 -8.45
N PHE A 39 -3.52 -0.07 -7.16
CA PHE A 39 -2.47 0.43 -6.29
C PHE A 39 -2.18 -0.52 -5.14
N TRP A 40 -1.00 -0.35 -4.55
CA TRP A 40 -0.60 -1.04 -3.33
C TRP A 40 -0.74 -0.09 -2.16
N THR A 41 -1.30 -0.59 -1.06
CA THR A 41 -1.35 0.13 0.21
C THR A 41 -0.46 -0.52 1.24
N LEU A 42 0.23 0.30 2.03
CA LEU A 42 0.88 -0.09 3.27
C LEU A 42 0.09 0.54 4.41
N THR A 43 -0.31 -0.24 5.42
CA THR A 43 -0.92 0.31 6.63
C THR A 43 -0.09 -0.05 7.84
N ASP A 44 0.34 0.98 8.56
CA ASP A 44 1.02 0.89 9.85
C ASP A 44 0.00 1.10 10.97
N TYR A 45 -0.19 0.09 11.81
CA TYR A 45 -1.03 0.15 13.00
C TYR A 45 -0.08 0.34 14.18
N GLY A 46 0.15 1.60 14.59
CA GLY A 46 1.17 1.95 15.57
C GLY A 46 1.13 1.10 16.85
N GLU A 47 2.31 0.90 17.44
CA GLU A 47 2.77 0.14 18.64
C GLU A 47 1.91 -0.91 19.38
N LYS A 48 0.58 -0.98 19.25
CA LYS A 48 -0.19 -2.02 19.94
C LYS A 48 -0.22 -3.34 19.20
N ILE A 49 -0.22 -3.37 17.87
CA ILE A 49 0.01 -4.60 17.10
C ILE A 49 0.50 -4.26 15.69
N THR A 50 1.80 -4.42 15.42
CA THR A 50 2.35 -4.18 14.07
C THR A 50 1.97 -5.35 13.13
N TYR A 51 0.88 -5.20 12.39
CA TYR A 51 0.59 -6.02 11.20
C TYR A 51 0.86 -5.19 9.95
N LEU A 52 1.91 -5.52 9.19
CA LEU A 52 2.10 -4.95 7.85
C LEU A 52 1.19 -5.72 6.89
N LEU A 53 0.09 -5.10 6.48
CA LEU A 53 -0.82 -5.65 5.47
C LEU A 53 -0.57 -4.96 4.13
N LEU A 54 -0.08 -5.72 3.16
CA LEU A 54 -0.01 -5.32 1.76
C LEU A 54 -1.28 -5.83 1.05
N VAL A 55 -2.13 -4.90 0.62
CA VAL A 55 -3.36 -5.22 -0.12
C VAL A 55 -3.28 -4.60 -1.51
N ASN A 56 -3.68 -5.36 -2.52
CA ASN A 56 -4.01 -4.83 -3.84
C ASN A 56 -5.46 -4.37 -3.81
N ILE A 57 -5.70 -3.07 -3.93
CA ILE A 57 -7.05 -2.50 -3.90
C ILE A 57 -7.43 -2.06 -5.32
N ARG A 58 -8.66 -2.40 -5.72
CA ARG A 58 -9.28 -1.98 -6.98
C ARG A 58 -10.25 -0.83 -6.69
N LEU A 59 -10.01 0.34 -7.27
CA LEU A 59 -10.96 1.46 -7.26
C LEU A 59 -11.55 1.65 -8.65
N ILE A 60 -12.88 1.72 -8.75
CA ILE A 60 -13.60 2.16 -9.95
C ILE A 60 -13.83 3.67 -9.77
N VAL A 61 -13.36 4.47 -10.72
CA VAL A 61 -13.42 5.94 -10.68
C VAL A 61 -14.67 6.45 -11.38
#